data_AF-A0A958PF87-F1
#
_entry.id   AF-A0A958PF87-F1
#
_cell.length_a   1.000
_cell.length_b   1.000
_cell.length_c   1.000
_cell.angle_alpha   90.00
_cell.angle_beta   90.00
_cell.angle_gamma   90.00
#
_symmetry.space_group_name_H-M   'P 1'
#
loop_
_entity.id
_entity.type
_entity.pdbx_description
1 polymer ?
#
loop_
_entity_poly.entity_id
_entity_poly.type
_entity_poly.pdbx_seq_one_letter_code
_entity_poly.pdbx_strand_id
1 'polypeptide(L)'
;MNKFEIVSGKLFEGKVHNTKYAGVAYYKDEKEYYKMHLNILPNITYFLKRNRDDSSYTIFSKMVNTNDGVKFNNPVGHAKILNNLKTHMSIRFDVLNILLYMSLFPSE
;
A
#
# COMPACT_ATOMS: atom_id res chain seq x y z
N MET A 1 5.28 -5.67 15.21
CA MET A 1 5.05 -4.73 14.08
C MET A 1 4.49 -5.54 12.95
N ASN A 2 3.26 -5.26 12.52
CA ASN A 2 2.57 -6.09 11.54
C ASN A 2 3.16 -5.83 10.14
N LYS A 3 3.71 -6.88 9.53
CA LYS A 3 4.30 -6.88 8.19
C LYS A 3 3.28 -7.46 7.21
N PHE A 4 3.06 -6.83 6.07
CA PHE A 4 2.12 -7.25 5.06
C PHE A 4 2.85 -7.40 3.73
N GLU A 5 2.70 -8.53 3.08
CA GLU A 5 3.33 -8.79 1.79
C GLU A 5 2.66 -7.97 0.67
N ILE A 6 3.48 -7.47 -0.26
CA ILE A 6 3.03 -6.84 -1.50
C ILE A 6 3.49 -7.69 -2.67
N VAL A 7 2.57 -8.06 -3.55
CA VAL A 7 2.82 -8.85 -4.74
C VAL A 7 2.36 -8.13 -6.00
N SER A 8 3.00 -8.44 -7.12
CA SER A 8 2.42 -8.24 -8.45
C SER A 8 1.70 -9.50 -8.89
N GLY A 9 0.75 -9.41 -9.82
CA GLY A 9 0.04 -10.57 -10.34
C GLY A 9 -1.15 -10.16 -11.21
N LYS A 10 -1.99 -11.14 -11.58
CA LYS A 10 -3.23 -10.92 -12.32
C LYS A 10 -4.43 -11.26 -11.44
N LEU A 11 -5.37 -10.33 -11.30
CA LEU A 11 -6.65 -10.60 -10.65
C LEU A 11 -7.57 -11.38 -11.59
N PHE A 12 -7.96 -12.58 -11.18
CA PHE A 12 -8.93 -13.42 -11.89
C PHE A 12 -9.80 -14.14 -10.86
N GLU A 13 -11.12 -14.13 -11.04
CA GLU A 13 -12.08 -14.80 -10.15
C GLU A 13 -11.88 -14.53 -8.64
N GLY A 14 -11.57 -13.27 -8.29
CA GLY A 14 -11.38 -12.86 -6.89
C GLY A 14 -10.09 -13.36 -6.23
N LYS A 15 -9.12 -13.83 -7.02
CA LYS A 15 -7.79 -14.25 -6.56
C LYS A 15 -6.69 -13.60 -7.38
N VAL A 16 -5.54 -13.39 -6.76
CA VAL A 16 -4.33 -12.92 -7.45
C VAL A 16 -3.52 -14.13 -7.90
N HIS A 17 -3.36 -14.29 -9.20
CA HIS A 17 -2.62 -15.39 -9.82
C HIS A 17 -1.24 -14.93 -10.33
N ASN A 18 -0.34 -15.89 -10.50
CA ASN A 18 1.04 -15.67 -10.99
C ASN A 18 1.77 -14.62 -10.16
N THR A 19 1.68 -14.76 -8.83
CA THR A 19 2.21 -13.77 -7.92
C THR A 19 3.73 -13.71 -7.99
N LYS A 20 4.27 -12.48 -7.98
CA LYS A 20 5.70 -12.24 -7.76
C LYS A 20 5.85 -11.25 -6.62
N TYR A 21 6.71 -11.58 -5.67
CA TYR A 21 7.03 -10.73 -4.53
C TYR A 21 7.53 -9.36 -5.01
N ALA A 22 6.83 -8.30 -4.62
CA ALA A 22 7.07 -6.94 -5.06
C ALA A 22 7.54 -6.03 -3.91
N GLY A 23 7.36 -6.44 -2.65
CA GLY A 23 7.80 -5.68 -1.50
C GLY A 23 7.00 -5.98 -0.25
N VAL A 24 7.07 -5.08 0.73
CA VAL A 24 6.42 -5.20 2.03
C VAL A 24 5.86 -3.86 2.49
N ALA A 25 4.79 -3.94 3.28
CA ALA A 25 4.25 -2.83 4.05
C ALA A 25 4.35 -3.13 5.54
N TYR A 26 4.64 -2.11 6.33
CA TYR A 26 4.64 -2.18 7.79
C TYR A 26 3.60 -1.21 8.34
N TYR A 27 2.63 -1.72 9.08
CA TYR A 27 1.64 -0.86 9.72
C TYR A 27 2.24 -0.17 10.95
N LYS A 28 1.96 1.13 11.09
CA LYS A 28 2.38 1.97 12.22
C LYS A 28 1.14 2.39 13.00
N ASP A 29 0.80 1.59 14.02
CA ASP A 29 -0.43 1.72 14.81
C ASP A 29 -0.64 3.13 15.36
N GLU A 30 0.37 3.71 16.02
CA GLU A 30 0.31 5.04 16.64
C GLU A 30 -0.02 6.19 15.68
N LYS A 31 0.23 6.00 14.38
CA LYS A 31 0.12 7.05 13.36
C LYS A 31 -0.83 6.70 12.22
N GLU A 32 -1.45 5.52 12.29
CA GLU A 32 -2.47 5.01 11.36
C GLU A 32 -2.06 5.08 9.87
N TYR A 33 -0.86 4.60 9.55
CA TYR A 33 -0.39 4.49 8.17
C TYR A 33 0.46 3.24 7.94
N TYR A 34 0.60 2.84 6.69
CA TYR A 34 1.56 1.81 6.28
C TYR A 34 2.81 2.44 5.67
N LYS A 35 3.98 1.97 6.09
CA LYS A 35 5.27 2.27 5.45
C LYS A 35 5.57 1.17 4.44
N MET A 36 5.62 1.50 3.17
CA MET A 36 5.84 0.54 2.07
C MET A 36 7.24 0.65 1.50
N HIS A 37 7.85 -0.51 1.25
CA HIS A 37 9.13 -0.68 0.60
C HIS A 37 8.95 -1.64 -0.58
N LEU A 38 9.23 -1.17 -1.80
CA LEU A 38 9.04 -1.92 -3.03
C LEU A 38 10.39 -2.31 -3.64
N ASN A 39 10.54 -3.56 -4.06
CA ASN A 39 11.78 -4.06 -4.65
C ASN A 39 12.11 -3.40 -6.00
N ILE A 40 11.07 -2.98 -6.73
CA ILE A 40 11.23 -2.26 -8.01
C ILE A 40 11.83 -0.86 -7.83
N LEU A 41 11.75 -0.29 -6.61
CA LEU A 41 12.21 1.05 -6.26
C LEU A 41 12.87 1.02 -4.87
N PRO A 42 14.03 0.34 -4.73
CA PRO A 42 14.55 -0.14 -3.44
C PRO A 42 14.95 0.98 -2.46
N ASN A 43 15.14 2.20 -2.95
CA ASN A 43 15.57 3.35 -2.13
C ASN A 43 14.43 4.35 -1.85
N ILE A 44 13.20 4.02 -2.24
CA ILE A 44 12.05 4.89 -2.04
C ILE A 44 11.14 4.28 -0.98
N THR A 45 10.84 5.07 0.04
CA THR A 45 9.79 4.73 0.99
C THR A 45 8.50 5.40 0.55
N TYR A 46 7.45 4.61 0.42
CA TYR A 46 6.10 5.13 0.21
C TYR A 46 5.29 5.02 1.50
N PHE A 47 4.27 5.86 1.60
CA PHE A 47 3.39 5.91 2.75
C PHE A 47 1.96 5.77 2.28
N LEU A 48 1.26 4.77 2.80
CA LEU A 48 -0.15 4.56 2.49
C LEU A 48 -0.99 5.00 3.69
N LYS A 49 -1.89 5.95 3.48
CA LYS A 49 -2.78 6.48 4.51
C LYS A 49 -4.23 6.33 4.10
N ARG A 50 -5.07 5.92 5.06
CA ARG A 50 -6.51 5.79 4.84
C ARG A 50 -7.13 7.18 4.64
N ASN A 51 -8.04 7.29 3.68
CA ASN A 51 -8.84 8.50 3.49
C ASN A 51 -9.97 8.54 4.56
N ARG A 52 -10.52 9.74 4.82
CA ARG A 52 -11.58 9.91 5.85
C ARG A 52 -12.83 9.11 5.51
N ASP A 53 -13.14 9.00 4.23
CA ASP A 53 -14.31 8.30 3.72
C ASP A 53 -13.88 7.07 2.89
N ASP A 54 -14.65 5.99 3.02
CA ASP A 54 -14.56 4.75 2.24
C ASP A 54 -13.38 3.81 2.57
N SER A 55 -13.39 2.59 1.99
CA SER A 55 -12.29 1.61 2.04
C SER A 55 -11.11 1.97 1.13
N SER A 56 -10.83 3.28 1.01
CA SER A 56 -9.86 3.87 0.09
C SER A 56 -8.66 4.48 0.83
N TYR A 57 -7.53 4.50 0.16
CA TYR A 57 -6.26 4.96 0.70
C TYR A 57 -5.50 5.75 -0.36
N THR A 58 -4.67 6.69 0.08
CA THR A 58 -3.78 7.47 -0.77
C THR A 58 -2.33 7.07 -0.52
N ILE A 59 -1.56 6.92 -1.59
CA ILE A 59 -0.12 6.64 -1.55
C ILE A 59 0.64 7.96 -1.68
N PHE A 60 1.54 8.23 -0.76
CA PHE A 60 2.40 9.41 -0.71
C PHE A 60 3.87 9.00 -0.84
N SER A 61 4.65 9.83 -1.53
CA SER A 61 6.11 9.64 -1.65
C SER A 61 6.91 10.40 -0.60
N LYS A 62 6.27 11.25 0.22
CA LYS A 62 6.95 12.07 1.23
C LYS A 62 6.16 12.13 2.53
N MET A 63 6.86 11.95 3.65
CA MET A 63 6.36 12.18 5.00
C MET A 63 7.24 13.24 5.67
N VAL A 64 6.62 14.23 6.31
CA VAL A 64 7.32 15.31 7.05
C VAL A 64 6.79 15.32 8.47
N ASN A 65 7.70 15.26 9.45
CA ASN A 65 7.35 15.51 10.85
C ASN A 65 7.37 17.02 11.08
N THR A 66 6.27 17.57 11.56
CA THR A 66 6.10 18.98 11.94
C THR A 66 5.76 19.07 13.41
N ASN A 67 5.82 20.27 14.00
CA ASN A 67 5.39 20.48 15.39
C ASN A 67 3.92 20.10 15.60
N ASP A 68 3.09 20.20 14.56
CA ASP A 68 1.67 19.84 14.56
C ASP A 68 1.42 18.35 14.24
N GLY A 69 2.47 17.54 14.17
CA GLY A 69 2.40 16.11 13.85
C GLY A 69 2.88 15.76 12.44
N VAL A 70 2.43 14.61 11.93
CA VAL A 70 2.92 14.04 10.67
C VAL A 70 2.08 14.49 9.48
N LYS A 71 2.72 15.10 8.48
CA LYS A 71 2.11 15.49 7.21
C LYS A 71 2.60 14.58 6.08
N PHE A 72 1.67 14.16 5.22
CA PHE A 72 1.96 13.35 4.04
C PHE A 72 1.78 14.21 2.78
N ASN A 73 2.80 14.23 1.94
CA ASN A 73 2.89 15.10 0.76
C ASN A 73 3.20 14.26 -0.48
N ASN A 74 2.99 14.86 -1.66
CA ASN A 74 3.24 14.25 -2.96
C ASN A 74 2.46 12.93 -3.15
N PRO A 75 1.13 13.01 -3.35
CA PRO A 75 0.35 11.84 -3.71
C PRO A 75 0.84 11.27 -5.05
N VAL A 76 1.03 9.95 -5.12
CA VAL A 76 1.58 9.25 -6.29
C VAL A 76 0.73 8.05 -6.73
N GLY A 77 -0.36 7.81 -6.02
CA GLY A 77 -1.23 6.68 -6.30
C GLY A 77 -2.31 6.49 -5.24
N HIS A 78 -3.05 5.41 -5.38
CA HIS A 78 -4.19 5.09 -4.53
C HIS A 78 -4.27 3.59 -4.28
N ALA A 79 -4.96 3.21 -3.20
CA ALA A 79 -5.25 1.83 -2.90
C ALA A 79 -6.71 1.66 -2.48
N LYS A 80 -7.27 0.49 -2.77
CA LYS A 80 -8.66 0.18 -2.44
C LYS A 80 -8.83 -1.29 -2.09
N ILE A 81 -9.56 -1.55 -1.01
CA ILE A 81 -10.05 -2.89 -0.69
C ILE A 81 -11.22 -3.17 -1.63
N LEU A 82 -11.07 -4.18 -2.49
CA LEU A 82 -12.11 -4.51 -3.47
C LEU A 82 -13.09 -5.51 -2.86
N ASN A 83 -14.39 -5.30 -3.07
CA ASN A 83 -15.44 -6.16 -2.52
C ASN A 83 -15.31 -7.63 -2.96
N ASN A 84 -14.77 -7.86 -4.16
CA ASN A 84 -14.55 -9.19 -4.75
C ASN A 84 -13.18 -9.80 -4.40
N LEU A 85 -12.28 -9.06 -3.75
CA LEU A 85 -10.94 -9.51 -3.37
C LEU A 85 -10.75 -9.28 -1.87
N LYS A 86 -11.27 -10.21 -1.06
CA LYS A 86 -11.26 -10.13 0.41
C LYS A 86 -9.91 -10.46 1.05
N THR A 87 -8.93 -10.85 0.25
CA THR A 87 -7.60 -11.27 0.73
C THR A 87 -6.54 -10.19 0.53
N HIS A 88 -6.75 -9.29 -0.43
CA HIS A 88 -5.77 -8.27 -0.80
C HIS A 88 -6.44 -6.93 -1.07
N MET A 89 -5.71 -5.86 -0.78
CA MET A 89 -5.99 -4.52 -1.24
C MET A 89 -5.26 -4.26 -2.56
N SER A 90 -5.94 -3.67 -3.53
CA SER A 90 -5.31 -3.20 -4.76
C SER A 90 -4.49 -1.93 -4.50
N ILE A 91 -3.31 -1.83 -5.08
CA ILE A 91 -2.40 -0.68 -4.97
C ILE A 91 -2.02 -0.23 -6.39
N ARG A 92 -2.37 1.00 -6.76
CA ARG A 92 -2.05 1.57 -8.07
C ARG A 92 -1.15 2.79 -7.92
N PHE A 93 -0.01 2.76 -8.60
CA PHE A 93 0.82 3.95 -8.82
C PHE A 93 0.46 4.58 -10.17
N ASP A 94 -0.04 5.81 -10.15
CA ASP A 94 -0.70 6.40 -11.31
C ASP A 94 0.29 6.71 -12.44
N VAL A 95 1.40 7.37 -12.11
CA VAL A 95 2.41 7.79 -13.09
C VAL A 95 3.21 6.59 -13.64
N LEU A 96 3.43 5.57 -12.81
CA LEU A 96 4.19 4.38 -13.22
C LEU A 96 3.32 3.35 -13.96
N ASN A 97 1.99 3.53 -13.93
CA ASN A 97 1.00 2.56 -14.40
C ASN A 97 1.24 1.13 -13.85
N ILE A 98 1.63 1.05 -12.57
CA ILE A 98 1.89 -0.22 -11.88
C ILE A 98 0.71 -0.55 -10.98
N LEU A 99 0.19 -1.77 -11.11
CA LEU A 99 -0.82 -2.35 -10.23
C LEU A 99 -0.20 -3.50 -9.42
N LEU A 100 -0.30 -3.37 -8.10
CA LEU A 100 0.14 -4.36 -7.10
C LEU A 100 -1.02 -4.73 -6.19
N TYR A 101 -0.79 -5.73 -5.35
CA TYR A 101 -1.74 -6.23 -4.38
C TYR A 101 -1.03 -6.42 -3.04
N MET A 102 -1.55 -5.81 -1.99
CA MET A 102 -1.04 -5.98 -0.62
C MET A 102 -1.98 -6.90 0.14
N SER A 103 -1.42 -7.90 0.84
CA SER A 103 -2.20 -8.77 1.72
C SER A 103 -2.93 -7.94 2.79
N LEU A 104 -4.17 -8.33 3.10
CA LEU A 104 -4.91 -7.78 4.25
C LEU A 104 -4.53 -8.47 5.56
N PHE A 105 -3.82 -9.59 5.48
CA PHE A 105 -3.39 -10.37 6.63
C PHE A 105 -1.86 -10.24 6.79
N PRO A 106 -1.38 -9.99 8.01
CA PRO A 106 0.05 -9.88 8.23
C PRO A 106 0.75 -11.23 8.02
N SER A 107 1.96 -11.19 7.47
CA SER A 107 2.90 -12.30 7.44
C SER A 107 3.62 -12.42 8.78
N GLU A 108 3.81 -13.64 9.28
CA GLU A 108 4.65 -13.94 10.47
C GLU A 108 6.08 -13.39 10.35
#